data_AF-A0A0C2ZHS2-F1
#
_entry.id   AF-A0A0C2ZHS2-F1
#
_cell.length_a   1.000
_cell.length_b   1.000
_cell.length_c   1.000
_cell.angle_alpha   90.00
_cell.angle_beta   90.00
_cell.angle_gamma   90.00
#
_symmetry.space_group_name_H-M   'P 1'
#
loop_
_entity.id
_entity.type
_entity.pdbx_description
1 polymer ?
#
loop_
_entity_poly.entity_id
_entity_poly.type
_entity_poly.pdbx_seq_one_letter_code
_entity_poly.pdbx_strand_id
1 'polypeptide(L)'
;MATEDLPDGICRKTKRKPGHSLIKVTAPSTSTFGMASSEESDTNDEHEHEGLQSIKPGRLPMEAIQKTQALGRHTTEEAEAIVHEYGKTLATIMAAAGLSTKATWSELVWNMHQAWYASAHCKQNGESTNDYYACQLKHYEAHREEEDYPQLWEEIYVAKLLDYLTMVIK
;
A
#
# COMPACT_ATOMS: atom_id res chain seq x y z
N MET A 1 -28.39 27.20 -21.16
CA MET A 1 -27.29 28.03 -20.65
C MET A 1 -27.46 28.14 -19.14
N ALA A 2 -26.80 27.25 -18.42
CA ALA A 2 -26.63 27.32 -16.98
C ALA A 2 -25.13 27.05 -16.74
N THR A 3 -24.53 27.88 -15.92
CA THR A 3 -23.09 28.12 -15.80
C THR A 3 -22.37 26.97 -15.12
N GLU A 4 -21.26 26.55 -15.74
CA GLU A 4 -20.23 25.68 -15.19
C GLU A 4 -19.57 26.38 -13.99
N ASP A 5 -19.71 25.81 -12.79
CA ASP A 5 -18.95 26.22 -11.59
C ASP A 5 -17.64 25.44 -11.56
N LEU A 6 -16.55 26.13 -11.92
CA LEU A 6 -15.17 25.65 -11.85
C LEU A 6 -14.64 25.85 -10.42
N PRO A 7 -14.08 24.84 -9.73
CA PRO A 7 -13.41 25.09 -8.46
C PRO A 7 -12.00 25.66 -8.67
N ASP A 8 -11.89 26.97 -8.48
CA ASP A 8 -10.63 27.67 -8.21
C ASP A 8 -10.00 27.12 -6.91
N GLY A 9 -8.86 26.44 -7.02
CA GLY A 9 -8.26 25.82 -5.84
C GLY A 9 -6.85 25.27 -5.99
N ILE A 10 -5.93 25.99 -6.63
CA ILE A 10 -4.51 25.62 -6.58
C ILE A 10 -4.00 25.82 -5.14
N CYS A 11 -3.94 24.72 -4.39
CA CYS A 11 -3.57 24.68 -2.98
C CYS A 11 -2.04 24.83 -2.82
N ARG A 12 -1.58 26.06 -2.54
CA ARG A 12 -0.15 26.36 -2.29
C ARG A 12 0.30 25.75 -0.96
N LYS A 13 1.17 24.74 -0.99
CA LYS A 13 1.83 24.18 0.20
C LYS A 13 2.74 25.20 0.89
N THR A 14 2.30 25.79 2.01
CA THR A 14 3.19 26.52 2.93
C THR A 14 3.60 25.64 4.11
N LYS A 15 4.89 25.35 4.19
CA LYS A 15 5.58 24.56 5.23
C LYS A 15 5.67 25.35 6.54
N ARG A 16 5.04 24.88 7.63
CA ARG A 16 5.35 25.32 9.01
C ARG A 16 5.22 24.15 10.02
N LYS A 17 6.35 23.82 10.69
CA LYS A 17 6.45 23.31 12.08
C LYS A 17 6.62 24.54 13.00
N PRO A 18 6.37 24.55 14.34
CA PRO A 18 6.55 23.50 15.35
C PRO A 18 5.38 23.39 16.39
N GLY A 19 5.29 22.40 17.28
CA GLY A 19 6.00 22.33 18.57
C GLY A 19 5.20 21.53 19.63
N HIS A 20 5.91 21.06 20.66
CA HIS A 20 5.55 20.09 21.70
C HIS A 20 4.30 20.37 22.57
N SER A 21 3.67 19.30 23.09
CA SER A 21 3.08 19.27 24.44
C SER A 21 3.09 17.85 25.04
N LEU A 22 3.35 17.79 26.36
CA LEU A 22 3.67 16.64 27.20
C LEU A 22 2.46 15.80 27.66
N ILE A 23 2.67 14.47 27.66
CA ILE A 23 2.39 13.45 28.70
C ILE A 23 1.00 13.37 29.37
N LYS A 24 0.38 12.17 29.30
CA LYS A 24 -0.20 11.50 30.49
C LYS A 24 -0.12 9.97 30.38
N VAL A 25 0.58 9.37 31.34
CA VAL A 25 0.72 7.92 31.58
C VAL A 25 -0.47 7.40 32.41
N THR A 26 -1.08 6.28 32.02
CA THR A 26 -1.84 5.38 32.90
C THR A 26 -1.75 3.92 32.41
N ALA A 27 -1.73 3.00 33.36
CA ALA A 27 -1.22 1.62 33.42
C ALA A 27 -1.88 0.52 32.53
N PRO A 28 -1.25 -0.67 32.40
CA PRO A 28 -1.72 -1.78 31.56
C PRO A 28 -2.69 -2.72 32.28
N SER A 29 -3.77 -3.12 31.61
CA SER A 29 -4.67 -4.18 32.08
C SER A 29 -4.31 -5.52 31.44
N THR A 30 -3.83 -6.42 32.28
CA THR A 30 -3.69 -7.87 32.08
C THR A 30 -5.04 -8.49 31.72
N SER A 31 -5.12 -9.17 30.57
CA SER A 31 -6.26 -10.01 30.21
C SER A 31 -5.88 -11.47 30.39
N THR A 32 -6.39 -12.03 31.48
CA THR A 32 -6.43 -13.47 31.80
C THR A 32 -7.43 -14.14 30.86
N PHE A 33 -6.96 -14.99 29.94
CA PHE A 33 -7.84 -15.95 29.25
C PHE A 33 -7.69 -17.30 29.92
N GLY A 34 -8.79 -17.74 30.53
CA GLY A 34 -8.91 -18.95 31.32
C GLY A 34 -8.87 -20.22 30.47
N MET A 35 -8.38 -21.28 31.09
CA MET A 35 -8.48 -22.66 30.62
C MET A 35 -9.93 -23.12 30.64
N ALA A 36 -10.34 -23.83 29.60
CA ALA A 36 -11.41 -24.82 29.67
C ALA A 36 -10.92 -26.09 28.97
N SER A 37 -10.63 -27.09 29.79
CA SER A 37 -10.42 -28.49 29.41
C SER A 37 -11.78 -29.15 29.22
N SER A 38 -11.97 -29.90 28.14
CA SER A 38 -13.04 -30.91 28.02
C SER A 38 -12.62 -31.96 26.99
N GLU A 39 -11.96 -32.98 27.54
CA GLU A 39 -12.25 -34.41 27.41
C GLU A 39 -13.00 -34.91 26.16
N GLU A 40 -12.26 -35.73 25.42
CA GLU A 40 -12.59 -36.84 24.51
C GLU A 40 -14.05 -37.28 24.26
N SER A 41 -14.36 -37.51 22.98
CA SER A 41 -15.17 -38.67 22.58
C SER A 41 -14.75 -39.15 21.19
N ASP A 42 -14.42 -40.45 21.14
CA ASP A 42 -14.15 -41.26 19.96
C ASP A 42 -15.46 -41.55 19.20
N THR A 43 -15.44 -41.54 17.87
CA THR A 43 -16.04 -42.60 17.03
C THR A 43 -15.76 -42.36 15.56
N ASN A 44 -15.20 -43.41 14.97
CA ASN A 44 -14.87 -43.67 13.59
C ASN A 44 -16.06 -43.48 12.63
N ASP A 45 -15.86 -42.76 11.53
CA ASP A 45 -16.63 -43.02 10.31
C ASP A 45 -15.74 -42.81 9.08
N GLU A 46 -15.56 -43.89 8.33
CA GLU A 46 -14.79 -43.95 7.11
C GLU A 46 -15.60 -43.33 5.98
N HIS A 47 -15.12 -42.23 5.41
CA HIS A 47 -15.55 -41.80 4.10
C HIS A 47 -14.34 -41.52 3.23
N GLU A 48 -14.03 -42.49 2.37
CA GLU A 48 -13.26 -42.28 1.15
C GLU A 48 -13.97 -41.20 0.32
N HIS A 49 -13.33 -40.05 0.19
CA HIS A 49 -13.68 -39.08 -0.82
C HIS A 49 -12.39 -38.66 -1.52
N GLU A 50 -12.10 -39.35 -2.63
CA GLU A 50 -11.22 -38.85 -3.69
C GLU A 50 -11.85 -37.58 -4.29
N GLY A 51 -11.78 -36.49 -3.54
CA GLY A 51 -11.92 -35.13 -4.05
C GLY A 51 -10.54 -34.52 -4.03
N LEU A 52 -10.16 -33.83 -5.11
CA LEU A 52 -9.03 -32.91 -5.13
C LEU A 52 -9.17 -31.93 -3.95
N GLN A 53 -8.63 -32.31 -2.80
CA GLN A 53 -8.63 -31.47 -1.62
C GLN A 53 -7.76 -30.28 -1.98
N SER A 54 -8.38 -29.11 -2.07
CA SER A 54 -7.64 -27.86 -2.11
C SER A 54 -6.81 -27.82 -0.81
N ILE A 55 -5.53 -28.17 -0.89
CA ILE A 55 -4.61 -28.02 0.22
C ILE A 55 -4.51 -26.52 0.43
N LYS A 56 -5.28 -26.00 1.40
CA LYS A 56 -5.12 -24.63 1.84
C LYS A 56 -3.68 -24.53 2.35
N PRO A 57 -2.82 -23.66 1.77
CA PRO A 57 -1.46 -23.52 2.25
C PRO A 57 -1.49 -23.20 3.75
N GLY A 58 -0.89 -24.07 4.56
CA GLY A 58 -0.80 -23.88 6.00
C GLY A 58 0.20 -22.77 6.35
N ARG A 59 0.20 -22.35 7.62
CA ARG A 59 1.25 -21.45 8.15
C ARG A 59 2.61 -22.13 8.03
N LEU A 60 3.62 -21.39 7.54
CA LEU A 60 4.99 -21.90 7.48
C LEU A 60 5.50 -22.31 8.88
N PRO A 61 6.18 -23.46 9.01
CA PRO A 61 6.85 -23.83 10.25
C PRO A 61 7.98 -22.83 10.56
N MET A 62 8.34 -22.71 11.84
CA MET A 62 9.32 -21.72 12.31
C MET A 62 10.67 -21.82 11.56
N GLU A 63 11.15 -23.04 11.30
CA GLU A 63 12.39 -23.26 10.56
C GLU A 63 12.33 -22.73 9.13
N ALA A 64 11.19 -22.90 8.45
CA ALA A 64 11.00 -22.36 7.10
C ALA A 64 10.99 -20.83 7.11
N ILE A 65 10.37 -20.21 8.13
CA ILE A 65 10.42 -18.75 8.32
C ILE A 65 11.86 -18.27 8.48
N GLN A 66 12.65 -18.92 9.33
CA GLN A 66 14.06 -18.56 9.55
C GLN A 66 14.88 -18.69 8.27
N LYS A 67 14.69 -19.77 7.50
CA LYS A 67 15.35 -19.96 6.20
C LYS A 67 14.98 -18.86 5.20
N THR A 68 13.70 -18.51 5.09
CA THR A 68 13.26 -17.42 4.22
C THR A 68 13.83 -16.07 4.65
N GLN A 69 13.92 -15.79 5.95
CA GLN A 69 14.57 -14.57 6.45
C GLN A 69 16.07 -14.55 6.12
N ALA A 70 16.77 -15.67 6.26
CA ALA A 70 18.17 -15.79 5.89
C ALA A 70 18.39 -15.55 4.39
N LEU A 71 17.53 -16.15 3.54
CA LEU A 71 17.53 -15.91 2.10
C LEU A 71 17.31 -14.44 1.76
N GLY A 72 16.37 -13.78 2.44
CA GLY A 72 16.10 -12.35 2.27
C GLY A 72 17.32 -11.49 2.58
N ARG A 73 18.03 -11.76 3.70
CA ARG A 73 19.26 -11.04 4.06
C ARG A 73 20.36 -11.23 3.01
N HIS A 74 20.62 -12.48 2.62
CA HIS A 74 21.62 -12.79 1.59
C HIS A 74 21.33 -12.09 0.27
N THR A 75 20.05 -12.04 -0.14
CA THR A 75 19.63 -11.36 -1.37
C THR A 75 19.93 -9.85 -1.31
N THR A 76 19.68 -9.22 -0.16
CA THR A 76 19.99 -7.79 0.03
C THR A 76 21.49 -7.52 0.03
N GLU A 77 22.28 -8.35 0.72
CA GLU A 77 23.74 -8.23 0.78
C GLU A 77 24.38 -8.32 -0.62
N GLU A 78 23.95 -9.29 -1.43
CA GLU A 78 24.36 -9.44 -2.83
C GLU A 78 23.96 -8.22 -3.67
N ALA A 79 22.74 -7.71 -3.50
CA ALA A 79 22.28 -6.53 -4.23
C ALA A 79 23.08 -5.27 -3.84
N GLU A 80 23.47 -5.11 -2.57
CA GLU A 80 24.33 -4.03 -2.10
C GLU A 80 25.76 -4.14 -2.65
N ALA A 81 26.31 -5.34 -2.75
CA ALA A 81 27.62 -5.55 -3.38
C ALA A 81 27.61 -5.09 -4.85
N ILE A 82 26.58 -5.44 -5.61
CA ILE A 82 26.40 -4.98 -7.00
C ILE A 82 26.22 -3.45 -7.07
N VAL A 83 25.51 -2.85 -6.11
CA VAL A 83 25.40 -1.39 -5.98
C VAL A 83 26.78 -0.74 -5.86
N HIS A 84 27.65 -1.28 -5.01
CA HIS A 84 28.99 -0.77 -4.80
C HIS A 84 29.90 -0.98 -6.01
N GLU A 85 29.78 -2.11 -6.70
CA GLU A 85 30.57 -2.43 -7.90
C GLU A 85 30.23 -1.52 -9.08
N TYR A 86 28.94 -1.26 -9.32
CA TYR A 86 28.47 -0.54 -10.52
C TYR A 86 28.03 0.91 -10.26
N GLY A 87 28.08 1.37 -9.00
CA GLY A 87 27.66 2.71 -8.60
C GLY A 87 26.18 3.01 -8.92
N LYS A 88 25.31 2.00 -8.81
CA LYS A 88 23.86 2.12 -9.07
C LYS A 88 23.07 2.20 -7.79
N THR A 89 21.79 2.56 -7.87
CA THR A 89 20.90 2.50 -6.71
C THR A 89 20.41 1.08 -6.47
N LEU A 90 20.19 0.70 -5.20
CA LEU A 90 19.64 -0.61 -4.83
C LEU A 90 18.32 -0.91 -5.54
N ALA A 91 17.44 0.08 -5.65
CA ALA A 91 16.18 -0.03 -6.38
C ALA A 91 16.38 -0.43 -7.85
N THR A 92 17.39 0.12 -8.53
CA THR A 92 17.70 -0.22 -9.93
C THR A 92 18.15 -1.68 -10.04
N ILE A 93 19.02 -2.13 -9.13
CA ILE A 93 19.52 -3.52 -9.11
C ILE A 93 18.38 -4.50 -8.81
N MET A 94 17.57 -4.23 -7.79
CA MET A 94 16.43 -5.09 -7.44
C MET A 94 15.38 -5.15 -8.55
N ALA A 95 15.12 -4.03 -9.25
CA ALA A 95 14.23 -4.02 -10.40
C ALA A 95 14.79 -4.82 -11.59
N ALA A 96 16.09 -4.68 -11.88
CA ALA A 96 16.75 -5.46 -12.93
C ALA A 96 16.76 -6.97 -12.63
N ALA A 97 16.89 -7.35 -11.37
CA ALA A 97 16.81 -8.74 -10.91
C ALA A 97 15.37 -9.31 -10.89
N GLY A 98 14.35 -8.49 -11.21
CA GLY A 98 12.95 -8.90 -11.11
C GLY A 98 12.45 -9.10 -9.66
N LEU A 99 13.24 -8.68 -8.68
CA LEU A 99 12.92 -8.79 -7.24
C LEU A 99 12.10 -7.61 -6.73
N SER A 100 12.08 -6.51 -7.48
CA SER A 100 11.12 -5.43 -7.29
C SER A 100 10.01 -5.59 -8.33
N THR A 101 8.78 -5.76 -7.86
CA THR A 101 7.61 -5.79 -8.72
C THR A 101 7.41 -4.43 -9.37
N LYS A 102 7.30 -4.40 -10.70
CA LYS A 102 6.53 -3.35 -11.36
C LYS A 102 5.14 -3.37 -10.73
N ALA A 103 4.63 -2.23 -10.29
CA ALA A 103 3.24 -2.13 -9.87
C ALA A 103 2.36 -2.81 -10.93
N THR A 104 1.42 -3.66 -10.50
CA THR A 104 0.42 -4.18 -11.42
C THR A 104 -0.27 -3.00 -12.12
N TRP A 105 -0.76 -3.16 -13.34
CA TRP A 105 -1.35 -2.02 -14.06
C TRP A 105 -2.45 -1.35 -13.23
N SER A 106 -3.27 -2.13 -12.51
CA SER A 106 -4.25 -1.64 -11.55
C SER A 106 -3.65 -0.84 -10.38
N GLU A 107 -2.51 -1.26 -9.86
CA GLU A 107 -1.83 -0.59 -8.75
C GLU A 107 -1.12 0.69 -9.23
N LEU A 108 -0.63 0.72 -10.48
CA LEU A 108 -0.11 1.93 -11.10
C LEU A 108 -1.22 2.97 -11.32
N VAL A 109 -2.36 2.54 -11.86
CA VAL A 109 -3.54 3.36 -12.12
C VAL A 109 -4.11 3.93 -10.81
N TRP A 110 -4.25 3.10 -9.77
CA TRP A 110 -4.64 3.55 -8.44
C TRP A 110 -3.64 4.55 -7.84
N ASN A 111 -2.34 4.25 -7.85
CA ASN A 111 -1.32 5.15 -7.31
C ASN A 111 -1.30 6.51 -8.01
N MET A 112 -1.52 6.52 -9.33
CA MET A 112 -1.63 7.76 -10.12
C MET A 112 -2.86 8.58 -9.72
N HIS A 113 -4.02 7.93 -9.63
CA HIS A 113 -5.24 8.57 -9.16
C HIS A 113 -5.05 9.16 -7.76
N GLN A 114 -4.44 8.41 -6.83
CA GLN A 114 -4.23 8.88 -5.47
C GLN A 114 -3.36 10.15 -5.41
N ALA A 115 -2.27 10.19 -6.18
CA ALA A 115 -1.36 11.33 -6.23
C ALA A 115 -2.06 12.56 -6.82
N TRP A 116 -2.78 12.39 -7.94
CA TRP A 116 -3.58 13.46 -8.54
C TRP A 116 -4.67 13.96 -7.58
N TYR A 117 -5.44 13.05 -6.96
CA TYR A 117 -6.52 13.40 -6.04
C TYR A 117 -6.01 14.18 -4.82
N ALA A 118 -4.85 13.81 -4.30
CA ALA A 118 -4.22 14.56 -3.20
C ALA A 118 -3.76 15.97 -3.60
N SER A 119 -3.46 16.19 -4.88
CA SER A 119 -3.10 17.50 -5.42
C SER A 119 -4.32 18.38 -5.72
N ALA A 120 -5.41 17.78 -6.23
CA ALA A 120 -6.64 18.46 -6.60
C ALA A 120 -7.57 18.71 -5.41
N HIS A 121 -7.61 17.77 -4.46
CA HIS A 121 -8.50 17.79 -3.30
C HIS A 121 -7.68 17.83 -2.01
N CYS A 122 -7.31 19.03 -1.60
CA CYS A 122 -6.66 19.28 -0.31
C CYS A 122 -7.56 18.79 0.84
N LYS A 123 -7.02 17.91 1.69
CA LYS A 123 -7.70 17.46 2.91
C LYS A 123 -8.08 18.66 3.77
N GLN A 124 -9.35 18.73 4.18
CA GLN A 124 -9.85 19.88 4.94
C GLN A 124 -9.41 19.84 6.41
N ASN A 125 -9.30 21.01 7.04
CA ASN A 125 -8.92 21.08 8.46
C ASN A 125 -10.06 20.56 9.34
N GLY A 126 -9.81 19.48 10.08
CA GLY A 126 -10.83 18.80 10.90
C GLY A 126 -11.48 17.58 10.23
N GLU A 127 -11.22 17.34 8.94
CA GLU A 127 -11.64 16.11 8.26
C GLU A 127 -10.87 14.91 8.81
N SER A 128 -11.58 13.81 9.11
CA SER A 128 -10.91 12.59 9.55
C SER A 128 -10.10 12.02 8.39
N THR A 129 -8.96 11.40 8.69
CA THR A 129 -8.16 10.76 7.65
C THR A 129 -8.91 9.61 6.98
N ASN A 130 -9.81 8.94 7.72
CA ASN A 130 -10.60 7.85 7.18
C ASN A 130 -11.62 8.37 6.15
N ASP A 131 -12.37 9.42 6.48
CA ASP A 131 -13.37 10.01 5.58
C ASP A 131 -12.74 10.52 4.28
N TYR A 132 -11.55 11.15 4.38
CA TYR A 132 -10.79 11.59 3.22
C TYR A 132 -10.46 10.43 2.26
N TYR A 133 -9.92 9.33 2.80
CA TYR A 133 -9.58 8.15 1.99
C TYR A 133 -10.83 7.42 1.47
N ALA A 134 -11.93 7.42 2.23
CA ALA A 134 -13.21 6.87 1.77
C ALA A 134 -13.76 7.67 0.57
N CYS A 135 -13.68 9.00 0.61
CA CYS A 135 -14.03 9.87 -0.51
C CYS A 135 -13.13 9.63 -1.73
N GLN A 136 -11.81 9.52 -1.52
CA GLN A 136 -10.86 9.20 -2.59
C GLN A 136 -11.18 7.85 -3.26
N LEU A 137 -11.42 6.81 -2.46
CA LEU A 137 -11.74 5.48 -2.98
C LEU A 137 -13.05 5.49 -3.76
N LYS A 138 -14.10 6.12 -3.21
CA LYS A 138 -15.38 6.25 -3.89
C LYS A 138 -15.26 7.00 -5.22
N HIS A 139 -14.44 8.06 -5.26
CA HIS A 139 -14.18 8.78 -6.50
C HIS A 139 -13.49 7.88 -7.52
N TYR A 140 -12.47 7.12 -7.11
CA TYR A 140 -11.79 6.22 -8.01
C TYR A 140 -12.71 5.14 -8.56
N GLU A 141 -13.50 4.48 -7.72
CA GLU A 141 -14.44 3.45 -8.16
C GLU A 141 -15.47 3.99 -9.15
N ALA A 142 -15.92 5.24 -8.96
CA ALA A 142 -16.87 5.89 -9.86
C ALA A 142 -16.25 6.32 -11.21
N HIS A 143 -14.93 6.52 -11.29
CA HIS A 143 -14.24 7.04 -12.48
C HIS A 143 -13.07 6.16 -12.92
N ARG A 144 -13.16 4.86 -12.62
CA ARG A 144 -12.05 3.93 -12.81
C ARG A 144 -11.75 3.66 -14.28
N GLU A 145 -12.79 3.59 -15.10
CA GLU A 145 -12.68 3.24 -16.51
C GLU A 145 -12.21 4.47 -17.31
N GLU A 146 -11.11 4.32 -18.04
CA GLU A 146 -10.45 5.44 -18.75
C GLU A 146 -11.30 5.92 -19.92
N GLU A 147 -11.92 4.97 -20.61
CA GLU A 147 -12.76 5.20 -21.78
C GLU A 147 -14.01 6.03 -21.45
N ASP A 148 -14.51 5.90 -20.23
CA ASP A 148 -15.70 6.62 -19.76
C ASP A 148 -15.37 8.05 -19.28
N TYR A 149 -14.13 8.30 -18.87
CA TYR A 149 -13.68 9.58 -18.29
C TYR A 149 -12.35 10.10 -18.87
N PRO A 150 -12.25 10.27 -20.20
CA PRO A 150 -10.97 10.54 -20.85
C PRO A 150 -10.34 11.87 -20.42
N GLN A 151 -11.14 12.91 -20.13
CA GLN A 151 -10.58 14.20 -19.69
C GLN A 151 -9.95 14.12 -18.30
N LEU A 152 -10.59 13.40 -17.37
CA LEU A 152 -10.05 13.20 -16.03
C LEU A 152 -8.73 12.45 -16.09
N TRP A 153 -8.67 11.38 -16.89
CA TRP A 153 -7.46 10.59 -17.03
C TRP A 153 -6.32 11.37 -17.71
N GLU A 154 -6.64 12.24 -18.68
CA GLU A 154 -5.67 13.18 -19.23
C GLU A 154 -5.03 14.05 -18.14
N GLU A 155 -5.83 14.62 -17.23
CA GLU A 155 -5.32 15.41 -16.10
C GLU A 155 -4.43 14.59 -15.17
N ILE A 156 -4.82 13.35 -14.86
CA ILE A 156 -4.04 12.42 -14.05
C ILE A 156 -2.70 12.10 -14.71
N TYR A 157 -2.68 11.87 -16.03
CA TYR A 157 -1.45 11.62 -16.80
C TYR A 157 -0.54 12.85 -16.83
N VAL A 158 -1.09 14.04 -17.04
CA VAL A 158 -0.35 15.30 -17.03
C VAL A 158 0.27 15.56 -15.66
N ALA A 159 -0.49 15.37 -14.57
CA ALA A 159 0.02 15.53 -13.21
C ALA A 159 1.22 14.61 -12.94
N LYS A 160 1.15 13.35 -13.37
CA LYS A 160 2.27 12.40 -13.27
C LYS A 160 3.51 12.85 -14.03
N LEU A 161 3.34 13.35 -15.26
CA LEU A 161 4.46 13.83 -16.09
C LEU A 161 5.14 15.05 -15.46
N LEU A 162 4.36 15.98 -14.89
CA LEU A 162 4.88 17.16 -14.20
C LEU A 162 5.68 16.79 -12.95
N ASP A 163 5.22 15.81 -12.16
CA ASP A 163 5.97 15.30 -11.00
C ASP A 163 7.31 14.67 -11.42
N TYR A 164 7.32 13.90 -12.52
CA TYR A 164 8.53 13.28 -13.05
C TYR A 164 9.54 14.34 -13.54
N LEU A 165 9.09 15.32 -14.33
CA LEU A 165 9.95 16.41 -14.83
C LEU A 165 10.54 17.22 -13.68
N THR A 166 9.74 17.50 -12.65
CA THR A 166 10.19 18.23 -11.45
C THR A 166 11.19 17.42 -10.61
N MET A 167 11.20 16.09 -10.73
CA MET A 167 12.16 15.22 -10.05
C MET A 167 13.51 15.17 -10.79
N VAL A 168 13.51 15.21 -12.12
CA VAL A 168 14.73 15.04 -12.96
C VAL A 168 15.54 16.33 -13.10
N ILE A 169 14.91 17.50 -13.03
CA ILE A 169 15.57 18.80 -13.23
C ILE A 169 16.08 19.40 -11.89
N LYS A 170 16.43 18.56 -10.91
CA LYS A 170 16.95 19.01 -9.60
C LYS A 170 18.48 19.04 -9.53
#